data_AF-A0A0B6YKP7-F1
#
_entry.id   AF-A0A0B6YKP7-F1
#
_cell.length_a   1.000
_cell.length_b   1.000
_cell.length_c   1.000
_cell.angle_alpha   90.00
_cell.angle_beta   90.00
_cell.angle_gamma   90.00
#
_symmetry.space_group_name_H-M   'P 1'
#
loop_
_entity.id
_entity.type
_entity.pdbx_description
1 polymer ?
#
loop_
_entity_poly.entity_id
_entity_poly.type
_entity_poly.pdbx_seq_one_letter_code
_entity_poly.pdbx_strand_id
1 'polypeptide(L)' 'GETPLHLAAQHGHYDVTTLLLNHHADPTICNKDLKTPVDLACEFGRNRVVELLLRSNLCQKLLEDSPT' A
#
# COMPACT_ATOMS: atom_id res chain seq x y z
N GLY A 1 -9.20 4.04 10.96
CA GLY A 1 -8.33 5.21 11.17
C GLY A 1 -7.22 5.16 10.14
N GLU A 2 -6.43 6.22 9.98
CA GLU A 2 -5.31 6.17 9.02
C GLU A 2 -4.08 5.48 9.63
N THR A 3 -3.48 4.59 8.86
CA THR A 3 -2.17 3.99 9.19
C THR A 3 -1.05 4.88 8.63
N PRO A 4 0.21 4.71 9.09
CA PRO A 4 1.35 5.39 8.47
C PRO A 4 1.44 5.16 6.94
N LEU A 5 1.00 3.99 6.46
CA LEU A 5 1.00 3.64 5.05
C LEU A 5 -0.05 4.44 4.26
N HIS A 6 -1.21 4.74 4.84
CA HIS A 6 -2.20 5.65 4.23
C HIS A 6 -1.60 7.04 4.00
N LEU A 7 -0.98 7.61 5.04
CA LEU A 7 -0.40 8.94 5.00
C LEU A 7 0.76 9.03 3.99
N ALA A 8 1.65 8.02 3.98
CA ALA A 8 2.73 7.93 3.01
C ALA A 8 2.22 7.83 1.57
N ALA A 9 1.16 7.04 1.36
CA ALA A 9 0.53 6.87 0.06
C ALA A 9 -0.16 8.13 -0.46
N GLN A 10 -0.95 8.80 0.38
CA GLN A 10 -1.61 10.07 0.06
C GLN A 10 -0.62 11.18 -0.36
N HIS A 11 0.50 11.31 0.35
CA HIS A 11 1.50 12.35 0.10
C HIS A 11 2.55 11.95 -0.95
N GLY A 12 2.53 10.71 -1.42
CA GLY A 12 3.48 10.23 -2.44
C GLY A 12 4.89 9.98 -1.90
N HIS A 13 5.03 9.69 -0.61
CA HIS A 13 6.33 9.45 0.04
C HIS A 13 6.86 8.05 -0.28
N TYR A 14 7.41 7.88 -1.48
CA TYR A 14 7.87 6.59 -2.00
C TYR A 14 8.78 5.83 -1.03
N ASP A 15 9.84 6.47 -0.53
CA ASP A 15 10.83 5.80 0.33
C ASP A 15 10.23 5.34 1.66
N VAL A 16 9.30 6.14 2.21
CA VAL A 16 8.57 5.80 3.43
C VAL A 16 7.62 4.63 3.17
N THR A 17 6.90 4.63 2.05
CA THR A 17 6.06 3.51 1.63
C THR A 17 6.88 2.23 1.50
N THR A 18 8.05 2.28 0.84
CA THR A 18 8.96 1.13 0.72
C THR A 18 9.42 0.63 2.08
N LEU A 19 9.84 1.53 2.98
CA LEU A 19 10.26 1.16 4.33
C LEU A 19 9.15 0.46 5.10
N LEU A 20 7.93 1.00 5.07
CA LEU A 20 6.77 0.42 5.75
C LEU A 20 6.43 -0.97 5.20
N LEU A 21 6.41 -1.15 3.88
CA LEU A 21 6.16 -2.45 3.25
C LEU A 21 7.25 -3.48 3.60
N ASN A 22 8.52 -3.07 3.62
CA ASN A 22 9.63 -3.93 4.04
C ASN A 22 9.53 -4.36 5.51
N HIS A 23 8.81 -3.59 6.33
CA HIS A 23 8.50 -3.93 7.72
C HIS A 23 7.12 -4.60 7.88
N HIS A 24 6.60 -5.21 6.82
CA HIS A 24 5.34 -5.98 6.82
C HIS A 24 4.10 -5.13 7.17
N ALA A 25 4.11 -3.82 6.86
CA ALA A 25 2.90 -3.03 6.94
C ALA A 25 1.85 -3.58 5.96
N ASP A 26 0.64 -3.85 6.45
CA ASP A 26 -0.45 -4.39 5.65
C ASP A 26 -1.06 -3.31 4.73
N PRO A 27 -0.90 -3.43 3.40
CA PRO A 27 -1.44 -2.48 2.42
C PRO A 27 -2.94 -2.67 2.13
N THR A 28 -3.60 -3.63 2.77
CA THR A 28 -5.03 -3.95 2.56
C THR A 28 -5.96 -3.29 3.58
N ILE A 29 -5.40 -2.73 4.67
CA ILE A 29 -6.19 -2.07 5.71
C ILE A 29 -6.91 -0.84 5.13
N CYS A 30 -8.21 -0.71 5.43
CA CYS A 30 -8.99 0.46 5.08
C CYS A 30 -9.03 1.51 6.21
N ASN A 31 -9.01 2.79 5.84
CA ASN A 31 -9.29 3.89 6.76
C ASN A 31 -10.81 4.04 7.06
N LYS A 32 -11.22 5.14 7.72
CA LYS A 32 -12.63 5.37 8.10
C LYS A 32 -13.54 5.63 6.89
N ASP A 33 -12.96 6.05 5.77
CA ASP A 33 -13.67 6.33 4.51
C ASP A 33 -13.65 5.12 3.56
N LEU A 34 -13.30 3.93 4.09
CA LEU A 34 -13.18 2.68 3.32
C LEU A 34 -12.12 2.73 2.21
N LYS A 35 -11.13 3.61 2.33
CA LYS A 35 -10.01 3.72 1.38
C LYS A 35 -8.79 2.99 1.90
N THR A 36 -8.18 2.18 1.04
CA THR A 36 -6.85 1.59 1.27
C THR A 36 -5.74 2.60 0.95
N PRO A 37 -4.47 2.31 1.31
CA PRO A 37 -3.34 3.13 0.87
C PRO A 37 -3.28 3.32 -0.65
N VAL A 38 -3.59 2.29 -1.46
CA VAL A 38 -3.54 2.42 -2.92
C VAL A 38 -4.64 3.33 -3.45
N ASP A 39 -5.83 3.32 -2.84
CA ASP A 39 -6.93 4.22 -3.21
C ASP A 39 -6.54 5.69 -2.99
N LEU A 40 -5.92 6.00 -1.85
CA LEU A 40 -5.40 7.34 -1.58
C LEU A 40 -4.28 7.73 -2.56
N ALA A 41 -3.35 6.82 -2.88
CA ALA A 41 -2.32 7.11 -3.88
C ALA A 41 -2.93 7.41 -5.26
N CYS A 42 -3.98 6.69 -5.67
CA CYS A 42 -4.71 6.94 -6.91
C CYS A 42 -5.43 8.29 -6.90
N GLU A 43 -6.18 8.59 -5.85
CA GLU A 43 -6.95 9.84 -5.71
C GLU A 43 -6.07 11.09 -5.80
N PHE A 44 -4.86 11.04 -5.23
CA PHE A 44 -3.91 12.14 -5.23
C PHE A 44 -2.88 12.06 -6.37
N GLY A 45 -3.02 11.14 -7.33
CA GLY A 45 -2.16 11.03 -8.52
C GLY A 45 -0.71 10.63 -8.21
N ARG A 46 -0.47 9.84 -7.16
CA ARG A 46 0.86 9.41 -6.70
C ARG A 46 1.34 8.16 -7.46
N ASN A 47 1.48 8.27 -8.78
CA ASN A 47 1.70 7.15 -9.69
C ASN A 47 2.82 6.17 -9.28
N ARG A 48 3.97 6.68 -8.82
CA ARG A 48 5.08 5.84 -8.35
C ARG A 48 4.73 5.00 -7.12
N VAL A 49 3.91 5.55 -6.23
CA VAL A 49 3.46 4.84 -5.02
C VAL A 49 2.35 3.85 -5.35
N VAL A 50 1.46 4.18 -6.30
CA VAL A 50 0.48 3.22 -6.85
C VAL A 50 1.19 1.99 -7.40
N GLU A 51 2.20 2.17 -8.26
CA GLU A 51 2.97 1.07 -8.84
C GLU A 51 3.65 0.20 -7.77
N LEU A 52 4.20 0.83 -6.73
CA LEU A 52 4.82 0.13 -5.60
C LEU A 52 3.82 -0.72 -4.80
N LEU A 53 2.68 -0.13 -4.43
CA LEU A 53 1.64 -0.80 -3.63
C LEU A 53 0.96 -1.95 -4.41
N LEU A 54 0.75 -1.78 -5.71
CA LEU A 54 0.20 -2.86 -6.55
C LEU A 54 1.18 -4.04 -6.67
N ARG A 55 2.49 -3.76 -6.79
CA ARG A 55 3.52 -4.81 -6.79
C ARG A 55 3.57 -5.57 -5.46
N SER A 56 3.49 -4.87 -4.32
CA SER A 56 3.49 -5.54 -3.01
C SER A 56 2.28 -6.45 -2.82
N ASN A 57 1.08 -5.98 -3.21
CA ASN A 57 -0.16 -6.76 -3.07
C ASN A 57 -0.14 -8.03 -3.94
N LEU A 58 0.35 -7.92 -5.17
CA LEU A 58 0.48 -9.07 -6.07
C LEU A 58 1.50 -10.09 -5.56
N CYS A 59 2.64 -9.65 -5.02
CA CYS A 59 3.64 -10.56 -4.43
C CYS A 59 3.09 -11.30 -3.20
N GLN A 60 2.28 -10.64 -2.36
CA GLN A 60 1.66 -11.30 -1.21
C GLN A 60 0.66 -12.39 -1.65
N LYS A 61 -0.15 -12.11 -2.68
CA LYS A 61 -1.12 -13.09 -3.21
C LYS A 61 -0.45 -14.33 -3.82
N LEU A 62 0.68 -14.16 -4.52
CA LEU A 62 1.43 -15.28 -5.10
C LEU A 62 2.02 -16.24 -4.05
N LEU A 63 2.31 -15.75 -2.83
CA LEU A 63 2.78 -16.60 -1.74
C LEU A 63 1.65 -17.44 -1.12
N GLU A 64 0.40 -16.96 -1.14
CA GLU A 64 -0.75 -17.69 -0.62
C GLU A 64 -1.27 -18.77 -1.57
N ASP A 65 -1.06 -18.61 -2.88
CA ASP A 65 -1.49 -19.58 -3.91
C ASP A 65 -0.47 -20.73 -4.13
N SER A 66 0.61 -20.80 -3.34
CA SER A 66 1.57 -21.92 -3.39
C SER A 66 0.99 -23.13 -2.64
N PRO A 67 0.81 -24.30 -3.29
CA PRO A 67 0.28 -25.47 -2.59
C PRO A 67 1.34 -25.95 -1.58
N THR A 68 1.00 -25.90 -0.30
CA THR A 68 1.70 -26.62 0.77
C THR A 68 1.63 -28.13 0.56
#